data_AF-A0AAV5WJK8-F1
#
_entry.id   AF-A0AAV5WJK8-F1
#
_cell.length_a   1.000
_cell.length_b   1.000
_cell.length_c   1.000
_cell.angle_alpha   90.00
_cell.angle_beta   90.00
_cell.angle_gamma   90.00
#
_symmetry.space_group_name_H-M   'P 1'
#
loop_
_entity.id
_entity.type
_entity.pdbx_description
1 polymer ?
#
loop_
_entity_poly.entity_id
_entity_poly.type
_entity_poly.pdbx_seq_one_letter_code
_entity_poly.pdbx_strand_id
1 'polypeptide(L)'
;WASLTDPEKGFIEDDTVVVECRVWIEKTTGIRKLRLVDYTKPIDGFNNVVLVVDGKKLYVSKDLLAVNSPVFATMFFGNFKEKEKEEIELNDVNYDELVDLLNIVYPTSIDINRDSYSPHILELADRFQIKCALDHAESYLIETKKFEALQKLTFADQYRLDLLMALKVFI
;
A
#
# COMPACT_ATOMS: atom_id res chain seq x y z
N TRP A 1 38.22 11.51 26.82
CA TRP A 1 38.00 10.80 28.09
C TRP A 1 38.06 11.75 29.27
N ALA A 2 39.21 12.31 29.65
CA ALA A 2 39.34 13.19 30.84
C ALA A 2 38.33 14.36 30.94
N SER A 3 37.76 14.84 29.84
CA SER A 3 36.72 15.87 29.82
C SER A 3 35.29 15.38 30.08
N LEU A 4 35.01 14.09 29.86
CA LEU A 4 33.69 13.48 30.04
C LEU A 4 33.54 12.89 31.45
N THR A 5 34.63 12.40 32.05
CA THR A 5 34.68 11.95 33.46
C THR A 5 34.79 13.07 34.48
N ASP A 6 34.87 14.32 34.05
CA ASP A 6 35.09 15.47 34.92
C ASP A 6 33.80 15.79 35.70
N PRO A 7 33.77 15.59 37.04
CA PRO A 7 32.57 15.81 37.84
C PRO A 7 32.13 17.28 37.83
N GLU A 8 33.03 18.23 37.57
CA GLU A 8 32.69 19.66 37.54
C GLU A 8 31.98 20.09 36.26
N LYS A 9 31.99 19.24 35.22
CA LYS A 9 31.39 19.57 33.92
C LYS A 9 29.95 19.11 33.74
N GLY A 10 29.41 18.33 34.69
CA GLY A 10 27.99 17.93 34.70
C GLY A 10 27.58 16.98 33.57
N PHE A 11 28.53 16.33 32.88
CA PHE A 11 28.25 15.37 31.81
C PHE A 11 27.86 13.98 32.33
N ILE A 12 28.05 13.72 33.63
CA ILE A 12 27.68 12.49 34.32
C ILE A 12 26.74 12.88 35.47
N GLU A 13 25.55 12.29 35.49
CA GLU A 13 24.61 12.32 36.61
C GLU A 13 24.28 10.87 36.96
N ASP A 14 24.45 10.48 38.22
CA ASP A 14 24.22 9.10 38.70
C ASP A 14 24.87 8.00 37.83
N ASP A 15 26.17 8.13 37.55
CA ASP A 15 26.96 7.20 36.72
C ASP A 15 26.43 7.03 35.28
N THR A 16 25.56 7.94 34.84
CA THR A 16 24.91 7.92 33.52
C THR A 16 25.35 9.12 32.69
N VAL A 17 25.79 8.85 31.46
CA VAL A 17 26.09 9.88 30.46
C VAL A 17 25.00 9.87 29.40
N VAL A 18 24.37 11.02 29.15
CA VAL A 18 23.42 11.20 28.05
C VAL A 18 24.15 11.78 26.84
N VAL A 19 24.13 11.04 25.73
CA VAL A 19 24.71 11.49 24.45
C VAL A 19 23.58 11.81 23.48
N GLU A 20 23.47 13.07 23.07
CA GLU A 20 22.58 13.48 21.97
C GLU A 20 23.36 13.42 20.65
N CYS A 21 22.94 12.53 19.76
CA CYS A 21 23.44 12.46 18.39
C CYS A 21 22.42 13.05 17.42
N ARG A 22 22.84 14.04 16.63
CA ARG A 22 22.05 14.56 15.50
C ARG A 22 22.66 14.04 14.21
N VAL A 23 21.86 13.33 13.44
CA VAL A 23 22.26 12.77 12.14
C VAL A 23 21.49 13.47 11.05
N TRP A 24 22.18 13.87 9.98
CA TRP A 24 21.56 14.37 8.76
C TRP A 24 22.08 13.59 7.56
N ILE A 25 21.21 13.40 6.57
CA ILE A 25 21.54 12.72 5.33
C ILE A 25 22.08 13.78 4.37
N GLU A 26 23.38 13.72 4.06
CA GLU A 26 24.01 14.69 3.14
C GLU A 26 23.75 14.36 1.67
N LYS A 27 23.74 13.06 1.33
CA LYS A 27 23.53 12.61 -0.04
C LYS A 27 23.10 11.15 -0.06
N THR A 28 22.14 10.85 -0.92
CA THR A 28 21.74 9.47 -1.24
C THR A 28 22.06 9.15 -2.70
N THR A 29 22.77 8.05 -2.95
CA THR A 29 23.05 7.53 -4.29
C THR A 29 22.44 6.14 -4.46
N GLY A 30 21.93 5.82 -5.64
CA GLY A 30 21.33 4.51 -5.92
C GLY A 30 19.86 4.36 -5.51
N ILE A 31 19.22 5.42 -4.99
CA ILE A 31 17.78 5.44 -4.75
C ILE A 31 17.07 5.49 -6.11
N ARG A 32 16.27 4.48 -6.43
CA ARG A 32 15.35 4.52 -7.56
C ARG A 32 14.29 5.58 -7.26
N LYS A 33 14.22 6.61 -8.11
CA LYS A 33 13.17 7.63 -7.98
C LYS A 33 11.81 6.94 -8.13
N LEU A 34 10.96 7.10 -7.13
CA LEU A 34 9.59 6.60 -7.15
C LEU A 34 8.87 7.13 -8.38
N ARG A 35 8.32 6.24 -9.21
CA ARG A 35 7.36 6.61 -10.25
C ARG A 35 5.97 6.50 -9.67
N LEU A 36 5.40 7.65 -9.30
CA LEU A 36 3.98 7.77 -8.95
C LEU A 36 3.19 8.04 -10.23
N VAL A 37 2.05 7.37 -10.38
CA VAL A 37 1.09 7.67 -11.45
C VAL A 37 0.21 8.80 -10.95
N ASP A 38 0.11 9.89 -11.71
CA ASP A 38 -0.84 10.97 -11.43
C ASP A 38 -2.20 10.59 -12.05
N TYR A 39 -3.05 9.92 -11.29
CA TYR A 39 -4.38 9.52 -11.74
C TYR A 39 -5.35 10.68 -11.95
N THR A 40 -4.98 11.92 -11.59
CA THR A 40 -5.84 13.11 -11.77
C THR A 40 -5.77 13.67 -13.19
N LYS A 41 -4.80 13.20 -13.99
CA LYS A 41 -4.62 13.62 -15.37
C LYS A 41 -4.65 12.41 -16.31
N PRO A 42 -5.27 12.54 -17.49
CA PRO A 42 -5.17 11.50 -18.51
C PRO A 42 -3.74 11.41 -19.04
N ILE A 43 -3.32 10.18 -19.31
CA ILE A 43 -2.14 9.85 -20.09
C ILE A 43 -2.62 9.39 -21.46
N ASP A 44 -2.38 10.24 -22.46
CA ASP A 44 -2.83 10.01 -23.83
C ASP A 44 -2.38 8.63 -24.36
N GLY A 45 -3.34 7.88 -24.90
CA GLY A 45 -3.12 6.55 -25.45
C GLY A 45 -3.02 5.40 -24.44
N PHE A 46 -3.05 5.69 -23.13
CA PHE A 46 -2.99 4.67 -22.08
C PHE A 46 -4.25 4.61 -21.21
N ASN A 47 -4.90 5.75 -20.96
CA ASN A 47 -6.16 5.79 -20.23
C ASN A 47 -7.35 5.77 -21.19
N ASN A 48 -8.30 4.87 -20.94
CA ASN A 48 -9.49 4.65 -21.77
C ASN A 48 -10.78 4.53 -20.94
N VAL A 49 -10.71 4.85 -19.64
CA VAL A 49 -11.86 4.97 -18.75
C VAL A 49 -11.53 5.90 -17.58
N VAL A 50 -12.57 6.55 -17.05
CA VAL A 50 -12.52 7.34 -15.82
C VAL A 50 -13.34 6.63 -14.75
N LEU A 51 -12.72 6.35 -13.60
CA LEU A 51 -13.44 5.96 -12.39
C LEU A 51 -13.79 7.22 -11.60
N VAL A 52 -15.06 7.38 -11.22
CA VAL A 52 -15.53 8.48 -10.39
C VAL A 52 -15.78 7.95 -8.98
N VAL A 53 -15.05 8.50 -8.01
CA VAL A 53 -15.08 8.07 -6.61
C VAL A 53 -15.12 9.31 -5.72
N ASP A 54 -16.08 9.40 -4.81
CA ASP A 54 -16.32 10.59 -3.98
C ASP A 54 -16.41 11.89 -4.82
N GLY A 55 -16.98 11.80 -6.02
CA GLY A 55 -17.07 12.91 -6.98
C GLY A 55 -15.75 13.32 -7.63
N LYS A 56 -14.63 12.63 -7.36
CA LYS A 56 -13.31 12.86 -7.95
C LYS A 56 -13.04 11.87 -9.08
N LYS A 57 -12.29 12.30 -10.09
CA LYS A 57 -11.98 11.52 -11.30
C LYS A 57 -10.60 10.86 -11.20
N LEU A 58 -10.55 9.57 -11.55
CA LEU A 58 -9.35 8.77 -11.68
C LEU A 58 -9.23 8.24 -13.11
N TYR A 59 -8.22 8.69 -13.85
CA TYR A 59 -7.95 8.25 -15.22
C TYR A 59 -7.16 6.94 -15.20
N VAL A 60 -7.75 5.86 -15.73
CA VAL A 60 -7.19 4.51 -15.66
C VAL A 60 -7.33 3.75 -16.99
N SER A 61 -6.65 2.61 -17.09
CA SER A 61 -6.71 1.66 -18.20
C SER A 61 -7.64 0.49 -17.86
N LYS A 62 -8.65 0.26 -18.69
CA LYS A 62 -9.56 -0.90 -18.63
C LYS A 62 -8.77 -2.19 -18.70
N ASP A 63 -7.82 -2.28 -19.64
CA ASP A 63 -7.06 -3.50 -19.90
C ASP A 63 -6.19 -3.89 -18.70
N LEU A 64 -5.47 -2.93 -18.11
CA LEU A 64 -4.59 -3.22 -16.98
C LEU A 64 -5.39 -3.65 -15.74
N LEU A 65 -6.52 -2.99 -15.46
CA LEU A 65 -7.40 -3.36 -14.36
C LEU A 65 -8.05 -4.73 -14.61
N ALA A 66 -8.56 -4.98 -15.82
CA ALA A 66 -9.21 -6.24 -16.17
C ALA A 66 -8.26 -7.45 -16.10
N VAL A 67 -7.00 -7.29 -16.53
CA VAL A 67 -5.99 -8.36 -16.41
C VAL A 67 -5.75 -8.74 -14.96
N ASN A 68 -5.83 -7.78 -14.03
CA ASN A 68 -5.57 -8.00 -12.61
C ASN A 68 -6.83 -8.28 -11.79
N SER A 69 -8.03 -8.10 -12.35
CA SER A 69 -9.30 -8.18 -11.64
C SER A 69 -10.40 -8.77 -12.54
N PRO A 70 -10.88 -9.99 -12.24
CA PRO A 70 -12.06 -10.55 -12.90
C PRO A 70 -13.30 -9.66 -12.77
N VAL A 71 -13.42 -8.91 -11.66
CA VAL A 71 -14.52 -7.97 -11.42
C VAL A 71 -14.46 -6.81 -12.40
N PHE A 72 -13.29 -6.15 -12.54
CA PHE A 72 -13.12 -5.10 -13.54
C PHE A 72 -13.21 -5.64 -14.98
N ALA A 73 -12.70 -6.84 -15.25
CA ALA A 73 -12.86 -7.47 -16.57
C ALA A 73 -14.34 -7.63 -16.94
N THR A 74 -15.14 -8.10 -15.98
CA THR A 74 -16.58 -8.26 -16.15
C THR A 74 -17.28 -6.91 -16.29
N MET A 75 -16.90 -5.92 -15.47
CA MET A 75 -17.47 -4.56 -15.51
C MET A 75 -17.20 -3.86 -16.85
N PHE A 76 -15.97 -3.98 -17.39
CA PHE A 76 -15.55 -3.24 -18.58
C PHE A 76 -15.86 -3.94 -19.90
N PHE A 77 -15.80 -5.27 -19.92
CA PHE A 77 -15.91 -6.06 -21.15
C PHE A 77 -17.11 -7.02 -21.18
N GLY A 78 -17.77 -7.24 -20.03
CA GLY A 78 -18.99 -8.03 -19.94
C GLY A 78 -20.22 -7.31 -20.51
N ASN A 79 -21.38 -7.93 -20.38
CA ASN A 79 -22.64 -7.41 -20.95
C ASN A 79 -23.38 -6.44 -20.00
N PHE A 80 -22.63 -5.64 -19.25
CA PHE A 80 -23.16 -4.67 -18.31
C PHE A 80 -23.23 -3.26 -18.92
N LYS A 81 -24.02 -2.37 -18.32
CA LYS A 81 -24.22 -1.00 -18.83
C LYS A 81 -22.93 -0.17 -18.80
N GLU A 82 -22.00 -0.56 -17.95
CA GLU A 82 -20.69 0.06 -17.73
C GLU A 82 -19.76 -0.11 -18.93
N LYS A 83 -19.94 -1.15 -19.76
CA LYS A 83 -19.11 -1.42 -20.93
C LYS A 83 -19.07 -0.25 -21.92
N GLU A 84 -20.20 0.39 -22.14
CA GLU A 84 -20.36 1.51 -23.08
C GLU A 84 -20.04 2.87 -22.45
N LYS A 85 -19.73 2.91 -21.15
CA LYS A 85 -19.43 4.16 -20.45
C LYS A 85 -17.94 4.50 -20.52
N GLU A 86 -17.69 5.79 -20.70
CA GLU A 86 -16.36 6.40 -20.54
C GLU A 86 -16.08 6.79 -19.08
N GLU A 87 -17.14 7.09 -18.31
CA GLU A 87 -17.06 7.37 -16.88
C GLU A 87 -17.91 6.38 -16.08
N ILE A 88 -17.30 5.74 -15.08
CA ILE A 88 -17.94 4.74 -14.22
C ILE A 88 -17.84 5.20 -12.78
N GLU A 89 -18.98 5.38 -12.14
CA GLU A 89 -19.07 5.73 -10.74
C GLU A 89 -18.92 4.49 -9.85
N LEU A 90 -17.98 4.52 -8.92
CA LEU A 90 -17.81 3.49 -7.91
C LEU A 90 -18.32 4.02 -6.58
N ASN A 91 -19.44 3.45 -6.13
CA ASN A 91 -20.03 3.76 -4.84
C ASN A 91 -19.40 2.90 -3.73
N ASP A 92 -19.44 3.42 -2.50
CA ASP A 92 -18.94 2.75 -1.29
C ASP A 92 -17.45 2.43 -1.36
N VAL A 93 -16.65 3.28 -2.04
CA VAL A 93 -15.20 3.17 -2.10
C VAL A 93 -14.63 4.53 -1.73
N ASN A 94 -13.65 4.59 -0.83
CA ASN A 94 -12.96 5.83 -0.52
C ASN A 94 -11.93 6.14 -1.63
N TYR A 95 -11.86 7.41 -2.03
CA TYR A 95 -10.93 7.85 -3.07
C TYR A 95 -9.46 7.52 -2.76
N ASP A 96 -8.98 7.83 -1.55
CA ASP A 96 -7.57 7.65 -1.19
C ASP A 96 -7.23 6.16 -1.08
N GLU A 97 -8.14 5.34 -0.55
CA GLU A 97 -7.99 3.88 -0.48
C GLU A 97 -7.95 3.21 -1.86
N LEU A 98 -8.73 3.72 -2.84
CA LEU A 98 -8.65 3.22 -4.20
C LEU A 98 -7.34 3.62 -4.88
N VAL A 99 -6.86 4.85 -4.67
CA VAL A 99 -5.56 5.29 -5.19
C VAL A 99 -4.44 4.40 -4.65
N ASP A 100 -4.52 4.04 -3.36
CA ASP A 100 -3.63 3.09 -2.73
C ASP A 100 -3.64 1.73 -3.42
N LEU A 101 -4.82 1.15 -3.71
CA LEU A 101 -4.94 -0.10 -4.46
C LEU A 101 -4.38 0.02 -5.89
N LEU A 102 -4.68 1.12 -6.59
CA LEU A 102 -4.21 1.36 -7.95
C LEU A 102 -2.68 1.42 -8.02
N ASN A 103 -2.03 1.98 -7.00
CA ASN A 103 -0.58 2.03 -6.91
C ASN A 103 0.06 0.64 -6.81
N ILE A 104 -0.65 -0.36 -6.27
CA ILE A 104 -0.23 -1.78 -6.22
C ILE A 104 -0.41 -2.46 -7.58
N VAL A 105 -1.54 -2.19 -8.24
CA VAL A 105 -1.89 -2.85 -9.52
C VAL A 105 -1.08 -2.29 -10.69
N TYR A 106 -0.80 -0.99 -10.68
CA TYR A 106 0.00 -0.36 -11.72
C TYR A 106 1.48 -0.64 -11.48
N PRO A 107 2.30 -0.77 -12.54
CA PRO A 107 3.75 -0.99 -12.43
C PRO A 107 4.47 0.28 -11.96
N THR A 108 4.13 0.73 -10.76
CA THR A 108 4.76 1.82 -10.04
C THR A 108 6.01 1.30 -9.35
N SER A 109 6.99 2.18 -9.13
CA SER A 109 8.23 1.79 -8.43
C SER A 109 8.08 1.87 -6.91
N ILE A 110 6.84 1.88 -6.43
CA ILE A 110 6.53 2.08 -5.02
C ILE A 110 6.77 0.75 -4.32
N ASP A 111 7.87 0.67 -3.58
CA ASP A 111 7.88 -0.15 -2.36
C ASP A 111 6.83 0.49 -1.46
N ILE A 112 5.58 0.02 -1.57
CA ILE A 112 4.44 0.57 -0.85
C ILE A 112 4.86 0.67 0.59
N ASN A 113 4.66 1.86 1.16
CA ASN A 113 5.08 2.18 2.52
C ASN A 113 4.28 1.29 3.47
N ARG A 114 4.81 0.08 3.69
CA ARG A 114 4.21 -1.08 4.35
C ARG A 114 3.35 -0.68 5.55
N ASP A 115 3.80 0.34 6.25
CA ASP A 115 3.24 0.90 7.45
C ASP A 115 1.78 1.43 7.42
N SER A 116 1.21 1.80 6.28
CA SER A 116 -0.10 2.49 6.23
C SER A 116 -1.26 1.69 5.62
N TYR A 117 -1.04 0.46 5.13
CA TYR A 117 -1.87 -0.09 4.04
C TYR A 117 -2.72 -1.34 4.32
N SER A 118 -2.67 -2.01 5.48
CA SER A 118 -3.19 -3.40 5.49
C SER A 118 -4.72 -3.59 5.45
N PRO A 119 -5.59 -2.87 6.19
CA PRO A 119 -6.98 -3.30 6.27
C PRO A 119 -7.79 -2.97 5.01
N HIS A 120 -7.70 -1.73 4.52
CA HIS A 120 -8.45 -1.29 3.33
C HIS A 120 -7.97 -1.97 2.06
N ILE A 121 -6.66 -2.24 1.93
CA ILE A 121 -6.14 -2.99 0.77
C ILE A 121 -6.68 -4.40 0.76
N LEU A 122 -6.75 -5.10 1.91
CA LEU A 122 -7.35 -6.43 1.96
C LEU A 122 -8.82 -6.40 1.55
N GLU A 123 -9.58 -5.44 2.07
CA GLU A 123 -10.99 -5.26 1.72
C GLU A 123 -11.20 -4.99 0.23
N LEU A 124 -10.49 -4.02 -0.33
CA LEU A 124 -10.65 -3.66 -1.74
C LEU A 124 -10.08 -4.75 -2.67
N ALA A 125 -8.97 -5.38 -2.31
CA ALA A 125 -8.38 -6.46 -3.11
C ALA A 125 -9.29 -7.69 -3.13
N ASP A 126 -9.95 -8.05 -2.03
CA ASP A 126 -10.96 -9.12 -2.02
C ASP A 126 -12.20 -8.70 -2.82
N ARG A 127 -12.73 -7.50 -2.58
CA ARG A 127 -13.91 -6.96 -3.28
C ARG A 127 -13.74 -6.94 -4.80
N PHE A 128 -12.57 -6.50 -5.28
CA PHE A 128 -12.24 -6.46 -6.70
C PHE A 128 -11.52 -7.72 -7.19
N GLN A 129 -11.32 -8.73 -6.34
CA GLN A 129 -10.63 -9.98 -6.67
C GLN A 129 -9.25 -9.79 -7.30
N ILE A 130 -8.45 -8.91 -6.71
CA ILE A 130 -7.11 -8.54 -7.15
C ILE A 130 -6.07 -9.36 -6.39
N LYS A 131 -5.71 -10.52 -6.94
CA LYS A 131 -4.81 -11.46 -6.26
C LYS A 131 -3.44 -10.86 -5.93
N CYS A 132 -2.83 -10.11 -6.85
CA CYS A 132 -1.51 -9.52 -6.61
C CYS A 132 -1.50 -8.54 -5.42
N ALA A 133 -2.61 -7.86 -5.17
CA ALA A 133 -2.76 -6.97 -4.02
C ALA A 133 -2.97 -7.75 -2.71
N LEU A 134 -3.72 -8.87 -2.75
CA LEU A 134 -3.81 -9.79 -1.62
C LEU A 134 -2.44 -10.40 -1.27
N ASP A 135 -1.70 -10.88 -2.25
CA ASP A 135 -0.36 -11.47 -2.06
C ASP A 135 0.62 -10.43 -1.45
N HIS A 136 0.52 -9.16 -1.89
CA HIS A 136 1.32 -8.06 -1.35
C HIS A 136 0.93 -7.74 0.11
N ALA A 137 -0.36 -7.65 0.40
CA ALA A 137 -0.86 -7.41 1.74
C ALA A 137 -0.51 -8.56 2.70
N GLU A 138 -0.59 -9.80 2.22
CA GLU A 138 -0.18 -11.00 2.95
C GLU A 138 1.31 -10.94 3.32
N SER A 139 2.18 -10.65 2.35
CA SER A 139 3.62 -10.51 2.57
C SER A 139 3.93 -9.44 3.62
N TYR A 140 3.20 -8.31 3.56
CA TYR A 140 3.31 -7.27 4.58
C TYR A 140 2.86 -7.76 5.97
N LEU A 141 1.71 -8.42 6.07
CA LEU A 141 1.18 -8.95 7.33
C LEU A 141 2.12 -9.97 7.98
N ILE A 142 2.85 -10.75 7.18
CA ILE A 142 3.86 -11.70 7.67
C ILE A 142 5.01 -10.94 8.37
N GLU A 143 5.57 -9.93 7.72
CA GLU A 143 6.77 -9.23 8.19
C GLU A 143 6.49 -8.21 9.31
N THR A 144 5.32 -7.58 9.30
CA THR A 144 5.02 -6.46 10.18
C THR A 144 4.81 -6.88 11.64
N LYS A 145 5.24 -6.04 12.58
CA LYS A 145 4.94 -6.19 14.02
C LYS A 145 3.74 -5.35 14.48
N LYS A 146 3.09 -4.63 13.55
CA LYS A 146 1.99 -3.71 13.87
C LYS A 146 0.70 -4.41 14.32
N PHE A 147 0.50 -5.65 13.92
CA PHE A 147 -0.69 -6.43 14.23
C PHE A 147 -0.35 -7.58 15.16
N GLU A 148 -1.22 -7.82 16.14
CA GLU A 148 -1.12 -8.99 17.01
C GLU A 148 -1.41 -10.28 16.23
N ALA A 149 -0.90 -11.41 16.75
CA ALA A 149 -1.10 -12.72 16.13
C ALA A 149 -2.57 -13.06 15.88
N LEU A 150 -3.46 -12.70 16.82
CA LEU A 150 -4.90 -12.93 16.69
C LEU A 150 -5.50 -12.12 15.53
N GLN A 151 -5.14 -10.84 15.39
CA GLN A 151 -5.60 -9.99 14.29
C GLN A 151 -5.12 -10.51 12.94
N LYS A 152 -3.85 -10.91 12.85
CA LYS A 152 -3.30 -11.54 11.64
C LYS A 152 -4.05 -12.81 11.28
N LEU A 153 -4.40 -13.63 12.28
CA LEU A 153 -5.16 -14.86 12.08
C LEU A 153 -6.59 -14.58 11.60
N THR A 154 -7.24 -13.54 12.13
CA THR A 154 -8.55 -13.08 11.65
C THR A 154 -8.48 -12.63 10.19
N PHE A 155 -7.48 -11.81 9.81
CA PHE A 155 -7.29 -11.41 8.42
C PHE A 155 -7.03 -12.60 7.51
N ALA A 156 -6.19 -13.55 7.96
CA ALA A 156 -5.84 -14.70 7.15
C ALA A 156 -7.05 -15.62 6.88
N ASP A 157 -7.92 -15.80 7.86
CA ASP A 157 -9.17 -16.55 7.70
C ASP A 157 -10.16 -15.79 6.81
N GLN A 158 -10.41 -14.50 7.10
CA GLN A 158 -11.38 -13.67 6.40
C GLN A 158 -11.06 -13.53 4.90
N TYR A 159 -9.81 -13.28 4.56
CA TYR A 159 -9.36 -13.02 3.19
C TYR A 159 -8.67 -14.22 2.53
N ARG A 160 -8.69 -15.40 3.19
CA ARG A 160 -8.10 -16.66 2.69
C ARG A 160 -6.62 -16.51 2.31
N LEU A 161 -5.83 -15.95 3.24
CA LEU A 161 -4.40 -15.74 3.08
C LEU A 161 -3.64 -17.01 3.51
N ASP A 162 -3.35 -17.87 2.53
CA ASP A 162 -2.82 -19.22 2.75
C ASP A 162 -1.41 -19.24 3.37
N LEU A 163 -0.51 -18.34 2.97
CA LEU A 163 0.85 -18.26 3.51
C LEU A 163 0.83 -17.77 4.96
N LEU A 164 0.01 -16.77 5.27
CA LEU A 164 -0.15 -16.25 6.62
C LEU A 164 -0.82 -17.29 7.54
N MET A 165 -1.75 -18.09 7.01
CA MET A 165 -2.33 -19.25 7.71
C MET A 165 -1.32 -20.37 7.96
N ALA A 166 -0.42 -20.64 7.02
CA ALA A 166 0.59 -21.70 7.15
C ALA A 166 1.67 -21.37 8.19
N LEU A 167 1.94 -20.08 8.42
CA LEU A 167 2.93 -19.63 9.40
C LEU A 167 2.50 -19.79 10.87
N LYS A 168 1.27 -20.27 11.13
CA LYS A 168 0.78 -20.68 12.47
C LYS A 168 1.67 -21.69 13.20
N VAL A 169 2.62 -22.33 12.51
CA VAL A 169 3.58 -23.28 13.12
C VAL A 169 4.71 -22.57 13.90
N PHE A 170 4.89 -21.26 13.74
CA PHE A 170 6.05 -20.52 14.30
C PHE A 170 5.71 -19.25 15.10
N ILE A 171 4.44 -18.94 15.34
CA ILE A 171 3.98 -17.83 16.22
C ILE A 171 3.42 -18.43 17.49
#